data_AF-A0A2A5WKU5-F1
#
_entry.id   AF-A0A2A5WKU5-F1
#
_cell.length_a   1.000
_cell.length_b   1.000
_cell.length_c   1.000
_cell.angle_alpha   90.00
_cell.angle_beta   90.00
_cell.angle_gamma   90.00
#
_symmetry.space_group_name_H-M   'P 1'
#
loop_
_entity.id
_entity.type
_entity.pdbx_description
1 polymer ?
#
loop_
_entity_poly.entity_id
_entity_poly.type
_entity_poly.pdbx_seq_one_letter_code
_entity_poly.pdbx_strand_id
1 'polypeptide(L)'
;MRSVEGGILSHGSDITPCDSPFTIGLERLMDLDKPSEFIGRDALKRIEQEGTPRKLVGANFGGEAIGGNDKFWDVYSDGAVVGHITRCCYSPRLEHNIALVNLPTELSEPGTQVQLDIRGTLVDSEIVALPWFESHKKIPEGI
;
A
#
# COMPACT_ATOMS: atom_id res chain seq x y z
N MET A 1 13.21 -4.97 -1.03
CA MET A 1 13.35 -5.18 0.42
C MET A 1 13.26 -3.86 1.18
N ARG A 2 14.34 -3.08 1.38
CA ARG A 2 14.29 -1.83 2.19
C ARG A 2 13.24 -0.80 1.76
N SER A 3 12.98 -0.70 0.45
CA SER A 3 11.94 0.19 -0.06
C SER A 3 10.53 -0.24 0.34
N VAL A 4 10.24 -1.55 0.41
CA VAL A 4 8.93 -2.06 0.88
C VAL A 4 8.77 -1.77 2.36
N GLU A 5 9.78 -2.11 3.16
CA GLU A 5 9.74 -1.92 4.62
C GLU A 5 9.54 -0.45 5.01
N GLY A 6 10.15 0.49 4.26
CA GLY A 6 10.03 1.93 4.47
C GLY A 6 8.82 2.59 3.78
N GLY A 7 7.94 1.83 3.13
CA GLY A 7 6.78 2.37 2.41
C GLY A 7 7.14 3.25 1.19
N ILE A 8 8.29 3.00 0.56
CA ILE A 8 8.73 3.71 -0.65
C ILE A 8 8.08 3.06 -1.88
N LEU A 9 7.16 3.81 -2.48
CA LEU A 9 6.33 3.39 -3.60
C LEU A 9 7.09 3.43 -4.93
N SER A 10 6.75 2.51 -5.83
CA SER A 10 7.32 2.38 -7.17
C SER A 10 6.28 2.69 -8.24
N HIS A 11 6.61 3.60 -9.16
CA HIS A 11 5.75 3.92 -10.30
C HIS A 11 5.63 2.74 -11.27
N GLY A 12 4.40 2.45 -11.71
CA GLY A 12 4.07 1.32 -12.57
C GLY A 12 3.82 0.01 -11.82
N SER A 13 3.99 0.01 -10.49
CA SER A 13 3.70 -1.14 -9.64
C SER A 13 2.77 -0.75 -8.49
N ASP A 14 3.22 0.10 -7.57
CA ASP A 14 2.39 0.58 -6.46
C ASP A 14 1.54 1.80 -6.85
N ILE A 15 1.97 2.51 -7.89
CA ILE A 15 1.30 3.69 -8.45
C ILE A 15 0.94 3.37 -9.91
N THR A 16 -0.33 3.17 -10.19
CA THR A 16 -0.84 2.94 -11.54
C THR A 16 -1.69 4.11 -12.02
N PRO A 17 -2.02 4.20 -13.33
CA PRO A 17 -2.97 5.18 -13.82
C PRO A 17 -4.39 5.07 -13.23
N CYS A 18 -4.70 3.97 -12.54
CA CYS A 18 -5.99 3.74 -11.90
C CYS A 18 -6.02 4.21 -10.44
N ASP A 19 -4.88 4.60 -9.87
CA ASP A 19 -4.77 4.98 -8.46
C ASP A 19 -4.79 6.49 -8.30
N SER A 20 -5.61 6.97 -7.36
CA SER A 20 -5.54 8.36 -6.91
C SER A 20 -4.45 8.51 -5.85
N PRO A 21 -3.88 9.71 -5.65
CA PRO A 21 -2.97 9.98 -4.53
C PRO A 21 -3.55 9.59 -3.16
N PHE A 22 -4.88 9.69 -2.98
CA PHE A 22 -5.57 9.22 -1.76
C PHE A 22 -5.54 7.69 -1.63
N THR A 23 -5.63 6.95 -2.74
CA THR A 23 -5.53 5.48 -2.73
C THR A 23 -4.16 5.05 -2.21
N ILE A 24 -3.10 5.75 -2.60
CA ILE A 24 -1.72 5.37 -2.28
C ILE A 24 -1.11 6.11 -1.07
N GLY A 25 -1.93 6.81 -0.27
CA GLY A 25 -1.49 7.45 0.97
C GLY A 25 -0.59 8.69 0.77
N LEU A 26 -0.73 9.40 -0.36
CA LEU A 26 0.06 10.58 -0.71
C LEU A 26 -0.71 11.90 -0.54
N GLU A 27 -1.85 11.90 0.15
CA GLU A 27 -2.68 13.08 0.38
C GLU A 27 -1.92 14.24 1.03
N ARG A 28 -0.99 13.94 1.94
CA ARG A 28 -0.15 14.96 2.60
C ARG A 28 0.78 15.72 1.62
N LEU A 29 1.05 15.15 0.44
CA LEU A 29 1.89 15.80 -0.57
C LEU A 29 1.09 16.69 -1.53
N MET A 30 -0.23 16.73 -1.36
CA MET A 30 -1.12 17.55 -2.18
C MET A 30 -1.48 18.85 -1.47
N ASP A 31 -1.60 19.91 -2.26
CA ASP A 31 -2.21 21.17 -1.85
C ASP A 31 -3.38 21.45 -2.80
N LEU A 32 -4.59 21.10 -2.35
CA LEU A 32 -5.83 21.27 -3.11
C LEU A 32 -6.38 22.71 -3.04
N ASP A 33 -5.94 23.46 -2.02
CA ASP A 33 -6.39 24.82 -1.72
C ASP A 33 -5.52 25.89 -2.37
N LYS A 34 -4.36 25.52 -2.93
CA LYS A 34 -3.51 26.48 -3.66
C LYS A 34 -4.32 27.27 -4.69
N PRO A 35 -4.04 28.57 -4.86
CA PRO A 35 -4.81 29.43 -5.77
C PRO A 35 -4.74 29.02 -7.24
N SER A 36 -3.72 28.26 -7.64
CA SER A 36 -3.51 27.85 -9.03
C SER A 36 -4.27 26.57 -9.39
N GLU A 37 -4.78 26.54 -10.62
CA GLU A 37 -5.36 25.33 -11.21
C GLU A 37 -4.28 24.32 -11.60
N PHE A 38 -4.61 23.03 -11.51
CA PHE A 38 -3.76 21.94 -11.97
C PHE A 38 -4.62 20.76 -12.45
N ILE A 39 -4.03 19.93 -13.30
CA ILE A 39 -4.71 18.78 -13.88
C ILE A 39 -5.17 17.83 -12.76
N GLY A 40 -6.46 17.53 -12.73
CA GLY A 40 -7.06 16.62 -11.74
C GLY A 40 -7.53 17.27 -10.43
N ARG A 41 -7.38 18.59 -10.25
CA ARG A 41 -7.77 19.29 -9.01
C ARG A 41 -9.22 19.02 -8.59
N ASP A 42 -10.18 19.21 -9.49
CA ASP A 42 -11.60 19.02 -9.17
C ASP A 42 -11.94 17.57 -8.85
N ALA A 43 -11.33 16.62 -9.56
CA ALA A 43 -11.50 15.20 -9.28
C ALA A 43 -10.95 14.83 -7.90
N LEU A 44 -9.80 15.39 -7.51
CA LEU A 44 -9.21 15.15 -6.18
C LEU A 44 -10.03 15.78 -5.07
N LYS A 45 -10.55 17.01 -5.25
CA LYS A 45 -11.47 17.64 -4.29
C LYS A 45 -12.75 16.82 -4.09
N ARG A 46 -13.27 16.23 -5.16
CA ARG A 46 -14.41 15.32 -5.07
C ARG A 46 -14.07 14.07 -4.26
N ILE A 47 -12.92 13.43 -4.51
CA ILE A 47 -12.47 12.26 -3.75
C ILE A 47 -12.23 12.61 -2.28
N GLU A 48 -11.71 13.80 -1.97
CA GLU A 48 -11.55 14.27 -0.59
C GLU A 48 -12.88 14.33 0.17
N GLN A 49 -13.95 14.77 -0.50
CA GLN A 49 -15.29 14.90 0.09
C GLN A 49 -16.03 13.56 0.17
N GLU A 50 -15.92 12.72 -0.87
CA GLU A 50 -16.64 11.45 -0.97
C GLU A 50 -15.91 10.30 -0.25
N GLY A 51 -14.60 10.44 -0.03
CA GLY A 51 -13.72 9.38 0.46
C GLY A 51 -13.13 8.52 -0.66
N THR A 52 -11.94 7.96 -0.43
CA THR A 52 -11.35 7.02 -1.37
C THR A 52 -11.98 5.63 -1.22
N PRO A 53 -12.40 4.96 -2.31
CA PRO A 53 -12.98 3.61 -2.23
C PRO A 53 -11.92 2.53 -1.98
N ARG A 54 -10.64 2.84 -2.22
CA ARG A 54 -9.52 1.91 -2.09
C ARG A 54 -8.36 2.55 -1.35
N LYS A 55 -7.54 1.71 -0.71
CA LYS A 55 -6.28 2.10 -0.06
C LYS A 55 -5.16 1.09 -0.34
N LEU A 56 -3.94 1.59 -0.40
CA LEU A 56 -2.70 0.83 -0.39
C LEU A 56 -2.21 0.69 1.06
N VAL A 57 -2.13 -0.53 1.56
CA VAL A 57 -1.74 -0.85 2.94
C VAL A 57 -0.69 -1.96 2.97
N GLY A 58 -0.13 -2.23 4.15
CA GLY A 58 0.78 -3.33 4.36
C GLY A 58 0.05 -4.61 4.72
N ALA A 59 0.66 -5.75 4.46
CA ALA A 59 0.23 -7.06 4.92
C ALA A 59 1.42 -7.89 5.40
N ASN A 60 1.26 -8.55 6.55
CA ASN A 60 2.21 -9.51 7.10
C ASN A 60 1.71 -10.93 6.89
N PHE A 61 2.57 -11.84 6.46
CA PHE A 61 2.22 -13.24 6.28
C PHE A 61 3.39 -14.18 6.53
N GLY A 62 3.06 -15.41 6.91
CA GLY A 62 4.03 -16.46 7.20
C GLY A 62 4.53 -17.21 5.97
N GLY A 63 5.08 -18.40 6.20
CA GLY A 63 5.56 -19.31 5.17
C GLY A 63 7.03 -19.14 4.83
N GLU A 64 7.47 -19.83 3.77
CA GLU A 64 8.85 -19.75 3.29
C GLU A 64 9.18 -18.33 2.81
N ALA A 65 10.45 -17.93 2.94
CA ALA A 65 10.91 -16.63 2.50
C ALA A 65 10.73 -16.46 0.98
N ILE A 66 9.94 -15.47 0.57
CA ILE A 66 9.69 -15.22 -0.85
C ILE A 66 10.51 -14.04 -1.40
N GLY A 67 10.71 -14.09 -2.72
CA GLY A 67 11.22 -12.96 -3.50
C GLY A 67 10.13 -11.95 -3.86
N GLY A 68 10.46 -11.07 -4.81
CA GLY A 68 9.48 -10.19 -5.43
C GLY A 68 8.51 -10.93 -6.35
N ASN A 69 7.36 -10.29 -6.59
CA ASN A 69 6.40 -10.65 -7.63
C ASN A 69 6.73 -9.94 -8.95
N ASP A 70 6.38 -10.60 -10.05
CA ASP A 70 6.57 -10.17 -11.45
C ASP A 70 5.32 -9.52 -12.06
N LYS A 71 4.17 -9.73 -11.42
CA LYS A 71 2.85 -9.18 -11.75
C LYS A 71 2.05 -9.01 -10.46
N PHE A 72 0.88 -8.40 -10.58
CA PHE A 72 -0.09 -8.40 -9.48
C PHE A 72 -0.58 -9.83 -9.19
N TRP A 73 -0.64 -10.16 -7.91
CA TRP A 73 -1.26 -11.38 -7.40
C TRP A 73 -2.51 -11.03 -6.62
N ASP A 74 -3.46 -11.95 -6.54
CA ASP A 74 -4.78 -11.64 -5.98
C ASP A 74 -4.77 -11.63 -4.45
N VAL A 75 -5.64 -10.80 -3.88
CA VAL A 75 -5.98 -10.80 -2.46
C VAL A 75 -7.45 -11.18 -2.31
N TYR A 76 -7.71 -12.11 -1.40
CA TYR A 76 -9.02 -12.69 -1.15
C TYR A 76 -9.55 -12.31 0.23
N SER A 77 -10.86 -12.14 0.31
CA SER A 77 -11.63 -12.07 1.55
C SER A 77 -12.93 -12.83 1.33
N ASP A 78 -13.31 -13.69 2.28
CA ASP A 78 -14.48 -14.56 2.20
C ASP A 78 -14.61 -15.35 0.88
N GLY A 79 -13.48 -15.80 0.33
CA GLY A 79 -13.41 -16.57 -0.91
C GLY A 79 -13.57 -15.77 -2.20
N ALA A 80 -13.71 -14.44 -2.13
CA ALA A 80 -13.78 -13.56 -3.29
C ALA A 80 -12.50 -12.73 -3.46
N VAL A 81 -12.11 -12.46 -4.71
CA VAL A 81 -11.01 -11.52 -5.00
C VAL A 81 -11.48 -10.10 -4.68
N VAL A 82 -10.77 -9.42 -3.78
CA VAL A 82 -11.09 -8.06 -3.32
C VAL A 82 -10.03 -7.03 -3.72
N GLY A 83 -8.82 -7.49 -4.03
CA GLY A 83 -7.72 -6.61 -4.40
C GLY A 83 -6.51 -7.38 -4.90
N HIS A 84 -5.37 -6.73 -4.83
CA HIS A 84 -4.14 -7.30 -5.34
C HIS A 84 -2.90 -6.87 -4.55
N ILE A 85 -1.90 -7.74 -4.56
CA ILE A 85 -0.54 -7.50 -4.11
C ILE A 85 0.16 -6.68 -5.18
N THR A 86 0.60 -5.46 -4.84
CA THR A 86 1.40 -4.64 -5.75
C THR A 86 2.85 -5.11 -5.71
N ARG A 87 3.41 -5.27 -4.50
CA ARG A 87 4.79 -5.71 -4.26
C ARG A 87 4.90 -6.56 -3.00
N CYS A 88 5.73 -7.60 -3.03
CA CYS A 88 6.05 -8.41 -1.86
C CYS A 88 7.55 -8.69 -1.72
N CYS A 89 7.99 -9.06 -0.51
CA CYS A 89 9.30 -9.67 -0.27
C CYS A 89 9.38 -10.24 1.16
N TYR A 90 10.31 -11.15 1.40
CA TYR A 90 10.76 -11.45 2.76
C TYR A 90 11.51 -10.26 3.39
N SER A 91 11.18 -9.93 4.65
CA SER A 91 11.94 -8.98 5.47
C SER A 91 12.80 -9.73 6.49
N PRO A 92 14.14 -9.72 6.36
CA PRO A 92 15.03 -10.31 7.36
C PRO A 92 14.98 -9.60 8.72
N ARG A 93 14.51 -8.34 8.77
CA ARG A 93 14.43 -7.55 10.00
C ARG A 93 13.17 -7.86 10.80
N LEU A 94 12.08 -8.14 10.09
CA LEU A 94 10.80 -8.51 10.68
C LEU A 94 10.67 -10.04 10.82
N GLU A 95 11.54 -10.80 10.17
CA GLU A 95 11.61 -12.28 10.17
C GLU A 95 10.35 -12.95 9.60
N HIS A 96 9.65 -12.26 8.70
CA HIS A 96 8.48 -12.78 7.97
C HIS A 96 8.32 -12.10 6.60
N ASN A 97 7.36 -12.59 5.80
CA ASN A 97 7.04 -12.00 4.50
C ASN A 97 6.12 -10.79 4.65
N ILE A 98 6.38 -9.76 3.86
CA ILE A 98 5.59 -8.53 3.81
C ILE A 98 5.13 -8.24 2.39
N ALA A 99 3.97 -7.60 2.27
CA ALA A 99 3.39 -7.18 1.01
C ALA A 99 2.74 -5.79 1.10
N LEU A 100 2.86 -5.00 0.05
CA LEU A 100 1.99 -3.88 -0.23
C LEU A 100 0.77 -4.41 -0.99
N VAL A 101 -0.42 -4.06 -0.51
CA VAL A 101 -1.68 -4.55 -1.05
C VAL A 101 -2.64 -3.40 -1.28
N ASN A 102 -3.29 -3.39 -2.44
CA ASN A 102 -4.33 -2.44 -2.79
C ASN A 102 -5.69 -3.10 -2.53
N LEU A 103 -6.47 -2.55 -1.61
CA LEU A 103 -7.72 -3.14 -1.10
C LEU A 103 -8.86 -2.11 -1.04
N PRO A 104 -10.13 -2.54 -0.97
CA PRO A 104 -11.23 -1.68 -0.59
C PRO A 104 -10.97 -1.04 0.77
N THR A 105 -11.38 0.22 0.96
CA THR A 105 -11.14 0.95 2.22
C THR A 105 -11.68 0.22 3.45
N GLU A 106 -12.81 -0.47 3.30
CA GLU A 106 -13.45 -1.26 4.37
C GLU A 106 -12.60 -2.43 4.87
N LEU A 107 -11.66 -2.93 4.06
CA LEU A 107 -10.76 -4.05 4.39
C LEU A 107 -9.32 -3.57 4.68
N SER A 108 -9.11 -2.27 4.80
CA SER A 108 -7.77 -1.67 4.90
C SER A 108 -7.33 -1.39 6.35
N GLU A 109 -8.19 -1.65 7.33
CA GLU A 109 -7.87 -1.37 8.73
C GLU A 109 -6.84 -2.38 9.29
N PRO A 110 -5.83 -1.93 10.05
CA PRO A 110 -4.88 -2.82 10.69
C PRO A 110 -5.54 -3.88 11.57
N GLY A 111 -5.05 -5.12 11.50
CA GLY A 111 -5.63 -6.29 12.17
C GLY A 111 -6.65 -7.06 11.32
N THR A 112 -7.11 -6.50 10.19
CA THR A 112 -8.00 -7.19 9.25
C THR A 112 -7.30 -8.42 8.67
N GLN A 113 -8.01 -9.55 8.62
CA GLN A 113 -7.50 -10.81 8.07
C GLN A 113 -7.92 -10.95 6.61
N VAL A 114 -6.96 -11.24 5.73
CA VAL A 114 -7.19 -11.52 4.30
C VAL A 114 -6.27 -12.66 3.85
N GLN A 115 -6.56 -13.26 2.70
CA GLN A 115 -5.73 -14.31 2.13
C GLN A 115 -4.98 -13.80 0.90
N LEU A 116 -3.68 -14.03 0.85
CA LEU A 116 -2.81 -13.66 -0.27
C LEU A 116 -2.61 -14.87 -1.18
N ASP A 117 -2.82 -14.72 -2.48
CA ASP A 117 -2.41 -15.72 -3.45
C ASP A 117 -0.91 -15.62 -3.71
N ILE A 118 -0.15 -16.53 -3.11
CA ILE A 118 1.28 -16.66 -3.31
C ILE A 118 1.52 -17.82 -4.29
N ARG A 119 1.49 -17.49 -5.59
CA ARG A 119 1.79 -18.41 -6.71
C ARG A 119 0.89 -19.65 -6.75
N GLY A 120 -0.41 -19.46 -6.52
CA GLY A 120 -1.44 -20.50 -6.51
C GLY A 120 -1.72 -21.08 -5.11
N THR A 121 -1.02 -20.62 -4.08
CA THR A 121 -1.25 -21.02 -2.68
C THR A 121 -1.86 -19.85 -1.92
N LEU A 122 -3.04 -20.05 -1.33
CA LEU A 122 -3.64 -19.06 -0.44
C LEU A 122 -2.94 -19.10 0.92
N VAL A 123 -2.46 -17.94 1.37
CA VAL A 123 -1.76 -17.78 2.65
C VAL A 123 -2.50 -16.74 3.48
N ASP A 124 -2.82 -17.09 4.72
CA ASP A 124 -3.43 -16.14 5.66
C ASP A 124 -2.46 -14.99 5.98
N SER A 125 -3.01 -13.78 6.07
CA SER A 125 -2.26 -12.56 6.29
C SER A 125 -3.05 -11.56 7.12
N GLU A 126 -2.31 -10.69 7.79
CA GLU A 126 -2.87 -9.60 8.58
C GLU A 126 -2.50 -8.25 7.96
N ILE A 127 -3.50 -7.39 7.78
CA ILE A 127 -3.30 -6.01 7.33
C ILE A 127 -2.61 -5.20 8.42
N VAL A 128 -1.64 -4.38 8.02
CA VAL A 128 -0.86 -3.52 8.92
C VAL A 128 -0.70 -2.12 8.34
N ALA A 129 -0.45 -1.16 9.23
CA ALA A 129 -0.15 0.20 8.84
C ALA A 129 1.22 0.30 8.14
N LEU A 130 1.32 1.26 7.21
CA LEU A 130 2.58 1.63 6.55
C LEU A 130 3.16 2.90 7.17
N PRO A 131 4.49 3.06 7.20
CA PRO A 131 5.52 2.05 6.88
C PRO A 131 5.81 1.12 8.08
N TRP A 132 6.46 -0.03 7.86
CA TRP A 132 6.93 -0.92 8.94
C TRP A 132 8.05 -0.29 9.77
N PHE A 133 8.91 0.51 9.12
CA PHE A 133 9.94 1.28 9.80
C PHE A 133 9.80 2.75 9.47
N GLU A 134 9.75 3.58 10.51
CA GLU A 134 9.76 5.03 10.34
C GLU A 134 11.11 5.53 9.80
N SER A 135 11.05 6.57 8.98
CA SER A 135 12.24 7.27 8.54
C SER A 135 12.77 8.16 9.66
N HIS A 136 13.94 7.83 10.22
CA HIS A 136 14.66 8.75 11.10
C HIS A 136 15.15 9.98 10.31
N LYS A 137 14.52 11.13 10.50
CA LYS A 137 14.97 12.41 9.93
C LYS A 137 15.79 13.15 11.00
N LYS A 138 17.11 13.22 10.84
CA LYS A 138 17.92 14.22 11.56
C LYS A 138 17.94 15.48 10.70
N ILE A 139 17.18 16.50 11.11
CA ILE A 139 17.31 17.83 10.54
C ILE A 139 18.67 18.37 11.02
N PRO A 140 19.57 18.80 10.12
CA PRO A 140 20.81 19.43 10.53
C PRO A 140 20.49 20.65 11.40
N GLU A 141 21.06 20.72 12.61
CA GLU A 141 20.93 21.90 13.46
C GLU A 141 21.72 23.06 12.82
N GLY A 142 21.06 24.21 12.62
CA GLY A 142 21.73 25.45 12.20
C GLY A 142 21.62 25.85 10.73
N ILE A 143 20.49 25.55 10.07
CA ILE A 143 20.08 26.26 8.84
C ILE A 143 18.99 27.26 9.20
#